data_AF-A0A838IL99-F1
#
_entry.id   AF-A0A838IL99-F1
#
_cell.length_a   1.000
_cell.length_b   1.000
_cell.length_c   1.000
_cell.angle_alpha   90.00
_cell.angle_beta   90.00
_cell.angle_gamma   90.00
#
_symmetry.space_group_name_H-M   'P 1'
#
loop_
_entity.id
_entity.type
_entity.pdbx_description
1 polymer ?
#
loop_
_entity_poly.entity_id
_entity_poly.type
_entity_poly.pdbx_seq_one_letter_code
_entity_poly.pdbx_strand_id
1 'polypeptide(L)'
;MFGRLFKEIAPRLIQYKLSYHGLIRPPAPINLTYSITNKCNSRCRSCDIWKIYPAEKDRLKDELDLDQIEKLFQSVGPVYFFNISGGEPFLRKDIDQIILLACRYLKPSVVHVPTNALLPRRILQQTEHILSRMKDEGFGHIKLTLKPSMDGVGDDHDWVRGVRGNWDKLLETVEGLKALQKDWPTLGVGVGTVISTMNIHKLPETIRAAEALNVDTYISEVAEERLEMRNATTGITPDHARYRTAIRPFQRSTRQRMESLAGLELLTQGMRHYYYDMTARWLQERRQIIPCYAGISNVHISAYGEVWPCAVLADSNALGNVKDHDYDFWKVWHGEAATDVRQSIKRGACDCPLANQAYANILLSPKALTEVATHMATARLKGALRNLGILDTDPQTPEAERATPAPATRTELHPFDTSYPDVTTLVRHDVTTLHGSALPGPPQPDSPVGILHAPTGPNAGRTILSR
;
A
#
# COMPACT_ATOMS: atom_id res chain seq x y z
N MET A 1 13.65 -18.25 7.73
CA MET A 1 13.41 -17.05 6.88
C MET A 1 14.67 -16.56 6.15
N PHE A 2 15.81 -16.35 6.83
CA PHE A 2 17.06 -15.83 6.23
C PHE A 2 17.61 -16.63 5.03
N GLY A 3 17.58 -17.96 5.08
CA GLY A 3 18.10 -18.79 4.00
C GLY A 3 17.34 -18.64 2.68
N ARG A 4 16.02 -18.41 2.72
CA ARG A 4 15.17 -18.28 1.53
C ARG A 4 15.27 -16.88 0.91
N LEU A 5 15.36 -15.84 1.75
CA LEU A 5 15.58 -14.45 1.32
C LEU A 5 16.82 -14.34 0.41
N PHE A 6 17.99 -14.78 0.87
CA PHE A 6 19.21 -14.66 0.08
C PHE A 6 19.26 -15.62 -1.11
N LYS A 7 18.79 -16.86 -0.96
CA LYS A 7 18.81 -17.86 -2.04
C LYS A 7 17.83 -17.57 -3.16
N GLU A 8 16.65 -16.99 -2.87
CA GLU A 8 15.61 -16.73 -3.88
C GLU A 8 15.63 -15.30 -4.39
N ILE A 9 15.88 -14.30 -3.53
CA ILE A 9 15.81 -12.89 -3.93
C ILE A 9 17.09 -12.46 -4.67
N ALA A 10 18.27 -12.78 -4.15
CA ALA A 10 19.52 -12.24 -4.71
C ALA A 10 19.73 -12.60 -6.19
N PRO A 11 19.48 -13.84 -6.66
CA PRO A 11 19.55 -14.15 -8.09
C PRO A 11 18.51 -13.39 -8.91
N ARG A 12 17.28 -13.22 -8.39
CA ARG A 12 16.22 -12.47 -9.05
C ARG A 12 16.56 -10.99 -9.19
N LEU A 13 17.27 -10.38 -8.22
CA LEU A 13 17.70 -8.98 -8.32
C LEU A 13 18.58 -8.72 -9.55
N ILE A 14 19.49 -9.65 -9.87
CA ILE A 14 20.33 -9.57 -11.07
C ILE A 14 19.45 -9.69 -12.32
N GLN A 15 18.53 -10.65 -12.35
CA GLN A 15 17.62 -10.84 -13.49
C GLN A 15 16.74 -9.60 -13.72
N TYR A 16 16.21 -8.97 -12.67
CA TYR A 16 15.43 -7.73 -12.80
C TYR A 16 16.26 -6.60 -13.39
N LYS A 17 17.53 -6.46 -13.00
CA LYS A 17 18.46 -5.48 -13.61
C LYS A 17 18.70 -5.78 -15.08
N LEU A 18 19.02 -7.02 -15.44
CA LEU A 18 19.23 -7.41 -16.84
C LEU A 18 17.97 -7.15 -17.67
N SER A 19 16.79 -7.47 -17.13
CA SER A 19 15.51 -7.22 -17.79
C SER A 19 15.22 -5.72 -17.96
N TYR A 20 15.51 -4.89 -16.97
CA TYR A 20 15.38 -3.43 -17.07
C TYR A 20 16.23 -2.84 -18.19
N HIS A 21 17.38 -3.44 -18.48
CA HIS A 21 18.24 -3.07 -19.61
C HIS A 21 17.88 -3.76 -20.93
N GLY A 22 16.83 -4.60 -20.96
CA GLY A 22 16.36 -5.28 -22.17
C GLY A 22 17.21 -6.48 -22.58
N LEU A 23 18.10 -6.97 -21.70
CA LEU A 23 19.01 -8.08 -22.01
C LEU A 23 18.33 -9.45 -21.88
N ILE A 24 17.29 -9.55 -21.06
CA ILE A 24 16.47 -10.75 -20.89
C ILE A 24 14.99 -10.37 -20.76
N ARG A 25 14.08 -11.34 -20.97
CA ARG A 25 12.67 -11.15 -20.66
C ARG A 25 12.47 -11.00 -19.15
N PRO A 26 11.46 -10.21 -18.70
CA PRO A 26 11.14 -10.08 -17.28
C PRO A 26 10.87 -11.45 -16.63
N PRO A 27 11.58 -11.81 -15.55
CA PRO A 27 11.32 -13.05 -14.81
C PRO A 27 10.02 -12.91 -13.99
N ALA A 28 9.71 -13.91 -13.17
CA ALA A 28 8.54 -13.87 -12.28
C ALA A 28 8.64 -12.70 -11.29
N PRO A 29 7.53 -12.02 -10.97
CA PRO A 29 7.55 -10.93 -10.00
C PRO A 29 7.95 -11.44 -8.61
N ILE A 30 8.62 -10.58 -7.84
CA ILE A 30 8.92 -10.84 -6.43
C ILE A 30 7.72 -10.49 -5.55
N ASN A 31 6.99 -9.44 -5.94
CA ASN A 31 5.79 -8.94 -5.29
C ASN A 31 4.60 -9.08 -6.24
N LEU A 32 3.58 -9.82 -5.82
CA LEU A 32 2.29 -9.83 -6.49
C LEU A 32 1.26 -9.19 -5.58
N THR A 33 0.58 -8.16 -6.09
CA THR A 33 -0.58 -7.56 -5.44
C THR A 33 -1.83 -7.98 -6.20
N TYR A 34 -2.86 -8.45 -5.51
CA TYR A 34 -4.13 -8.83 -6.12
C TYR A 34 -5.28 -8.11 -5.42
N SER A 35 -5.98 -7.23 -6.15
CA SER A 35 -7.23 -6.63 -5.67
C SER A 35 -8.33 -7.68 -5.76
N ILE A 36 -8.67 -8.33 -4.64
CA ILE A 36 -9.60 -9.48 -4.65
C ILE A 36 -11.06 -9.06 -4.84
N THR A 37 -11.40 -7.81 -4.55
CA THR A 37 -12.73 -7.24 -4.75
C THR A 37 -12.63 -5.73 -4.71
N ASN A 38 -13.49 -4.97 -5.39
CA ASN A 38 -13.58 -3.52 -5.15
C ASN A 38 -14.64 -3.14 -4.11
N LYS A 39 -15.32 -4.13 -3.52
CA LYS A 39 -16.42 -3.90 -2.58
C LYS A 39 -15.84 -3.38 -1.28
N CYS A 40 -16.34 -2.24 -0.80
CA CYS A 40 -15.88 -1.64 0.44
C CYS A 40 -17.03 -1.04 1.24
N ASN A 41 -17.00 -1.27 2.56
CA ASN A 41 -17.95 -0.72 3.54
C ASN A 41 -17.46 0.61 4.16
N SER A 42 -16.24 1.05 3.87
CA SER A 42 -15.77 2.41 4.18
C SER A 42 -16.26 3.41 3.14
N ARG A 43 -16.21 4.71 3.46
CA ARG A 43 -16.51 5.82 2.55
C ARG A 43 -15.38 6.84 2.57
N CYS A 44 -14.15 6.35 2.48
CA CYS A 44 -12.94 7.15 2.65
C CYS A 44 -12.98 8.39 1.75
N ARG A 45 -12.55 9.53 2.28
CA ARG A 45 -12.39 10.77 1.51
C ARG A 45 -11.18 10.71 0.58
N SER A 46 -10.23 9.82 0.86
CA SER A 46 -9.02 9.59 0.07
C SER A 46 -9.20 8.57 -1.07
N CYS A 47 -10.34 7.88 -1.18
CA CYS A 47 -10.48 6.73 -2.07
C CYS A 47 -11.94 6.56 -2.54
N ASP A 48 -12.12 6.40 -3.85
CA ASP A 48 -13.42 6.28 -4.50
C ASP A 48 -13.73 4.85 -4.98
N ILE A 49 -12.90 3.87 -4.62
CA ILE A 49 -13.11 2.46 -4.99
C ILE A 49 -14.47 1.92 -4.52
N TRP A 50 -14.98 2.41 -3.38
CA TRP A 50 -16.28 2.01 -2.84
C TRP A 50 -17.45 2.43 -3.73
N LYS A 51 -17.25 3.43 -4.61
CA LYS A 51 -18.27 3.94 -5.54
C LYS A 51 -18.44 3.06 -6.79
N ILE A 52 -17.50 2.14 -7.06
CA ILE A 52 -17.51 1.29 -8.27
C ILE A 52 -18.82 0.50 -8.36
N TYR A 53 -19.14 -0.35 -7.38
CA TYR A 53 -20.34 -1.20 -7.47
C TYR A 53 -21.68 -0.50 -7.24
N PRO A 54 -21.77 0.60 -6.48
CA PRO A 54 -22.94 1.46 -6.51
C PRO A 54 -23.23 2.04 -7.91
N ALA A 55 -22.19 2.43 -8.66
CA ALA A 55 -22.35 3.00 -10.00
C ALA A 55 -22.47 1.93 -11.11
N GLU A 56 -21.76 0.81 -10.97
CA GLU A 56 -21.59 -0.24 -11.97
C GLU A 56 -21.90 -1.61 -11.33
N LYS A 57 -23.15 -1.82 -10.90
CA LYS A 57 -23.56 -2.99 -10.09
C LYS A 57 -23.21 -4.33 -10.74
N ASP A 58 -23.38 -4.44 -12.06
CA ASP A 58 -23.10 -5.66 -12.80
C ASP A 58 -21.62 -6.01 -12.85
N ARG A 59 -20.73 -5.02 -12.69
CA ARG A 59 -19.27 -5.23 -12.69
C ARG A 59 -18.79 -6.12 -11.55
N LEU A 60 -19.58 -6.26 -10.48
CA LEU A 60 -19.30 -7.22 -9.41
C LEU A 60 -19.29 -8.67 -9.92
N LYS A 61 -20.10 -8.99 -10.94
CA LYS A 61 -20.16 -10.33 -11.54
C LYS A 61 -18.92 -10.65 -12.39
N ASP A 62 -18.16 -9.62 -12.76
CA ASP A 62 -16.94 -9.78 -13.55
C ASP A 62 -15.71 -10.04 -12.67
N GLU A 63 -15.83 -10.01 -11.35
CA GLU A 63 -14.75 -10.42 -10.44
C GLU A 63 -14.36 -11.89 -10.72
N LEU A 64 -13.06 -12.20 -10.63
CA LEU A 64 -12.60 -13.56 -10.81
C LEU A 64 -13.16 -14.49 -9.73
N ASP A 65 -13.75 -15.60 -10.15
CA ASP A 65 -14.12 -16.70 -9.26
C ASP A 65 -12.90 -17.53 -8.83
N LEU A 66 -13.10 -18.53 -7.97
CA LEU A 66 -12.01 -19.35 -7.42
C LEU A 66 -11.29 -20.19 -8.47
N ASP A 67 -12.00 -20.75 -9.45
CA ASP A 67 -11.41 -21.58 -10.49
C ASP A 67 -10.51 -20.72 -11.40
N GLN A 68 -10.97 -19.51 -11.71
CA GLN A 68 -10.21 -18.52 -12.46
C GLN A 68 -8.97 -18.04 -11.69
N ILE A 69 -9.11 -17.79 -10.38
CA ILE A 69 -7.99 -17.42 -9.49
C ILE A 69 -6.98 -18.57 -9.40
N GLU A 70 -7.44 -19.81 -9.27
CA GLU A 70 -6.57 -20.99 -9.22
C GLU A 70 -5.73 -21.11 -10.49
N LYS A 71 -6.35 -21.04 -11.67
CA LYS A 71 -5.64 -21.06 -12.96
C LYS A 71 -4.61 -19.93 -13.05
N LEU A 72 -5.00 -18.72 -12.64
CA LEU A 72 -4.11 -17.56 -12.64
C LEU A 72 -2.90 -17.80 -11.72
N PHE A 73 -3.11 -18.24 -10.48
CA PHE A 73 -2.03 -18.45 -9.53
C PHE A 73 -1.11 -19.60 -9.94
N GLN A 74 -1.67 -20.66 -10.54
CA GLN A 74 -0.89 -21.73 -11.18
C GLN A 74 0.02 -21.17 -12.28
N SER A 75 -0.50 -20.29 -13.14
CA SER A 75 0.28 -19.68 -14.22
C SER A 75 1.38 -18.76 -13.70
N VAL A 76 1.08 -17.87 -12.74
CA VAL A 76 2.07 -16.95 -12.15
C VAL A 76 3.23 -17.72 -11.51
N GLY A 77 2.91 -18.74 -10.71
CA GLY A 77 3.89 -19.52 -9.95
C GLY A 77 4.56 -18.74 -8.81
N PRO A 78 5.75 -19.17 -8.35
CA PRO A 78 6.32 -18.71 -7.08
C PRO A 78 6.70 -17.22 -7.00
N VAL A 79 6.13 -16.51 -6.02
CA VAL A 79 6.45 -15.13 -5.62
C VAL A 79 6.96 -15.09 -4.18
N TYR A 80 7.59 -14.00 -3.75
CA TYR A 80 8.06 -13.87 -2.36
C TYR A 80 7.01 -13.22 -1.46
N PHE A 81 6.41 -12.12 -1.93
CA PHE A 81 5.36 -11.39 -1.22
C PHE A 81 4.06 -11.49 -2.01
N PHE A 82 3.00 -11.91 -1.32
CA PHE A 82 1.63 -11.85 -1.83
C PHE A 82 0.86 -10.80 -1.03
N ASN A 83 0.46 -9.73 -1.70
CA ASN A 83 -0.31 -8.64 -1.11
C ASN A 83 -1.76 -8.76 -1.60
N ILE A 84 -2.70 -8.86 -0.67
CA ILE A 84 -4.11 -8.69 -0.97
C ILE A 84 -4.42 -7.20 -0.95
N SER A 85 -5.24 -6.74 -1.89
CA SER A 85 -5.72 -5.36 -2.00
C SER A 85 -7.21 -5.35 -2.36
N GLY A 86 -7.72 -4.19 -2.77
CA GLY A 86 -9.04 -3.97 -3.34
C GLY A 86 -9.80 -2.89 -2.58
N GLY A 87 -11.09 -3.12 -2.40
CA GLY A 87 -11.90 -2.50 -1.37
C GLY A 87 -11.57 -3.08 0.01
N GLU A 88 -12.53 -3.74 0.65
CA GLU A 88 -12.33 -4.41 1.94
C GLU A 88 -12.25 -5.93 1.74
N PRO A 89 -11.05 -6.55 1.89
CA PRO A 89 -10.88 -7.98 1.64
C PRO A 89 -11.82 -8.87 2.45
N PHE A 90 -12.07 -8.55 3.72
CA PHE A 90 -12.94 -9.32 4.60
C PHE A 90 -14.43 -9.26 4.20
N LEU A 91 -14.82 -8.45 3.20
CA LEU A 91 -16.17 -8.54 2.62
C LEU A 91 -16.34 -9.73 1.67
N ARG A 92 -15.24 -10.27 1.14
CA ARG A 92 -15.23 -11.41 0.24
C ARG A 92 -15.37 -12.71 1.05
N LYS A 93 -16.35 -13.55 0.68
CA LYS A 93 -16.77 -14.72 1.49
C LYS A 93 -15.75 -15.86 1.44
N ASP A 94 -15.02 -15.96 0.34
CA ASP A 94 -14.05 -16.98 -0.03
C ASP A 94 -12.59 -16.51 0.13
N ILE A 95 -12.34 -15.45 0.93
CA ILE A 95 -10.99 -14.91 1.16
C ILE A 95 -10.01 -15.98 1.69
N ASP A 96 -10.48 -16.89 2.54
CA ASP A 96 -9.68 -17.98 3.08
C ASP A 96 -9.19 -18.92 1.96
N GLN A 97 -10.07 -19.25 1.03
CA GLN A 97 -9.77 -20.12 -0.11
C GLN A 97 -8.78 -19.44 -1.07
N ILE A 98 -8.92 -18.13 -1.31
CA ILE A 98 -7.97 -17.36 -2.12
C ILE A 98 -6.58 -17.36 -1.49
N ILE A 99 -6.48 -17.15 -0.17
CA ILE A 99 -5.21 -17.18 0.55
C ILE A 99 -4.58 -18.57 0.45
N LEU A 100 -5.36 -19.65 0.58
CA LEU A 100 -4.86 -21.01 0.48
C LEU A 100 -4.39 -21.36 -0.94
N LEU A 101 -5.11 -20.91 -1.98
CA LEU A 101 -4.66 -21.03 -3.37
C LEU A 101 -3.32 -20.29 -3.57
N ALA A 102 -3.17 -19.09 -3.00
CA ALA A 102 -1.91 -18.36 -3.03
C ALA A 102 -0.79 -19.11 -2.30
N CYS A 103 -1.05 -19.64 -1.10
CA CYS A 103 -0.08 -20.48 -0.38
C CYS A 103 0.38 -21.68 -1.22
N ARG A 104 -0.55 -22.35 -1.91
CA ARG A 104 -0.28 -23.55 -2.72
C ARG A 104 0.52 -23.26 -3.98
N TYR A 105 0.11 -22.26 -4.76
CA TYR A 105 0.66 -22.02 -6.10
C TYR A 105 1.69 -20.90 -6.15
N LEU A 106 1.45 -19.80 -5.43
CA LEU A 106 2.38 -18.68 -5.35
C LEU A 106 3.49 -18.90 -4.31
N LYS A 107 3.29 -19.79 -3.33
CA LYS A 107 4.27 -20.19 -2.31
C LYS A 107 5.01 -19.01 -1.63
N PRO A 108 4.29 -17.94 -1.23
CA PRO A 108 4.91 -16.75 -0.67
C PRO A 108 5.59 -17.04 0.67
N SER A 109 6.55 -16.20 1.04
CA SER A 109 7.06 -16.18 2.42
C SER A 109 6.17 -15.33 3.34
N VAL A 110 5.47 -14.34 2.78
CA VAL A 110 4.58 -13.44 3.51
C VAL A 110 3.31 -13.16 2.70
N VAL A 111 2.16 -13.25 3.38
CA VAL A 111 0.86 -12.78 2.91
C VAL A 111 0.50 -11.51 3.67
N HIS A 112 0.24 -10.41 2.96
CA HIS A 112 -0.16 -9.14 3.53
C HIS A 112 -1.64 -8.86 3.24
N VAL A 113 -2.43 -8.60 4.29
CA VAL A 113 -3.86 -8.30 4.18
C VAL A 113 -4.16 -6.96 4.86
N PRO A 114 -4.46 -5.89 4.10
CA PRO A 114 -4.95 -4.65 4.66
C PRO A 114 -6.42 -4.81 5.07
N THR A 115 -6.87 -4.00 6.03
CA THR A 115 -8.29 -3.87 6.36
C THR A 115 -8.61 -2.45 6.81
N ASN A 116 -9.84 -2.01 6.57
CA ASN A 116 -10.39 -0.76 7.12
C ASN A 116 -10.81 -0.88 8.59
N ALA A 117 -10.78 -2.09 9.16
CA ALA A 117 -11.09 -2.40 10.57
C ALA A 117 -12.55 -2.14 11.01
N LEU A 118 -13.49 -1.96 10.08
CA LEU A 118 -14.90 -1.69 10.39
C LEU A 118 -15.69 -2.89 10.91
N LEU A 119 -15.14 -4.10 10.81
CA LEU A 119 -15.84 -5.36 11.13
C LEU A 119 -15.03 -6.23 12.09
N PRO A 120 -14.74 -5.79 13.34
CA PRO A 120 -13.81 -6.47 14.24
C PRO A 120 -14.11 -7.96 14.41
N ARG A 121 -15.36 -8.30 14.76
CA ARG A 121 -15.78 -9.71 14.96
C ARG A 121 -15.50 -10.59 13.74
N ARG A 122 -15.84 -10.11 12.54
CA ARG A 122 -15.65 -10.85 11.29
C ARG A 122 -14.16 -10.97 10.96
N ILE A 123 -13.40 -9.89 11.10
CA ILE A 123 -11.94 -9.86 10.84
C ILE A 123 -11.25 -10.87 11.74
N LEU A 124 -11.55 -10.88 13.04
CA LEU A 124 -10.94 -11.78 14.01
C LEU A 124 -11.29 -13.25 13.71
N GLN A 125 -12.58 -13.55 13.52
CA GLN A 125 -13.04 -14.91 13.20
C GLN A 125 -12.43 -15.45 11.90
N GLN A 126 -12.44 -14.65 10.83
CA GLN A 126 -11.86 -15.07 9.56
C GLN A 126 -10.34 -15.19 9.64
N THR A 127 -9.66 -14.30 10.38
CA THR A 127 -8.19 -14.37 10.56
C THR A 127 -7.80 -15.66 11.28
N GLU A 128 -8.44 -16.00 12.38
CA GLU A 128 -8.20 -17.26 13.10
C GLU A 128 -8.50 -18.48 12.21
N HIS A 129 -9.62 -18.45 11.48
CA HIS A 129 -9.96 -19.53 10.55
C HIS A 129 -8.90 -19.72 9.46
N ILE A 130 -8.42 -18.63 8.85
CA ILE A 130 -7.35 -18.66 7.83
C ILE A 130 -6.08 -19.25 8.44
N LEU A 131 -5.67 -18.80 9.63
CA LEU A 131 -4.46 -19.28 10.31
C LEU A 131 -4.54 -20.78 10.63
N SER A 132 -5.69 -21.25 11.11
CA SER A 132 -5.94 -22.68 11.35
C SER A 132 -5.83 -23.47 10.06
N ARG A 133 -6.53 -23.07 8.99
CA ARG A 133 -6.47 -23.78 7.71
C ARG A 133 -5.07 -23.78 7.10
N MET A 134 -4.35 -22.66 7.17
CA MET A 134 -2.96 -22.58 6.74
C MET A 134 -2.10 -23.59 7.50
N LYS A 135 -2.27 -23.70 8.83
CA LYS A 135 -1.54 -24.69 9.63
C LYS A 135 -1.89 -26.13 9.24
N ASP A 136 -3.18 -26.44 9.12
CA ASP A 136 -3.70 -27.78 8.82
C ASP A 136 -3.27 -28.27 7.43
N GLU A 137 -3.19 -27.35 6.44
CA GLU A 137 -2.72 -27.65 5.08
C GLU A 137 -1.18 -27.57 4.92
N GLY A 138 -0.42 -27.42 6.00
CA GLY A 138 1.05 -27.43 5.99
C GLY A 138 1.72 -26.10 5.62
N PHE A 139 0.94 -25.02 5.52
CA PHE A 139 1.39 -23.66 5.24
C PHE A 139 1.67 -22.82 6.51
N GLY A 140 1.66 -23.42 7.69
CA GLY A 140 1.87 -22.75 8.99
C GLY A 140 3.25 -22.07 9.16
N HIS A 141 4.15 -22.16 8.18
CA HIS A 141 5.43 -21.46 8.13
C HIS A 141 5.37 -20.11 7.37
N ILE A 142 4.28 -19.85 6.65
CA ILE A 142 4.06 -18.60 5.91
C ILE A 142 3.57 -17.53 6.90
N LYS A 143 4.20 -16.35 6.88
CA LYS A 143 3.78 -15.25 7.74
C LYS A 143 2.51 -14.62 7.17
N LEU A 144 1.44 -14.55 7.95
CA LEU A 144 0.24 -13.76 7.62
C LEU A 144 0.33 -12.45 8.36
N THR A 145 0.14 -11.33 7.68
CA THR A 145 0.16 -10.02 8.33
C THR A 145 -1.12 -9.24 8.08
N LEU A 146 -1.67 -8.68 9.14
CA LEU A 146 -2.87 -7.87 9.10
C LEU A 146 -2.50 -6.41 9.36
N LYS A 147 -2.92 -5.53 8.45
CA LYS A 147 -2.64 -4.10 8.53
C LYS A 147 -3.94 -3.27 8.58
N PRO A 148 -4.58 -3.15 9.76
CA PRO A 148 -5.60 -2.13 9.99
C PRO A 148 -5.12 -0.73 9.58
N SER A 149 -5.96 -0.04 8.80
CA SER A 149 -5.68 1.33 8.33
C SER A 149 -5.93 2.34 9.44
N MET A 150 -4.99 3.25 9.69
CA MET A 150 -5.05 4.25 10.76
C MET A 150 -4.63 5.62 10.21
N ASP A 151 -5.61 6.47 9.87
CA ASP A 151 -5.36 7.77 9.23
C ASP A 151 -5.57 9.01 10.13
N GLY A 152 -5.70 8.81 11.45
CA GLY A 152 -5.96 9.85 12.45
C GLY A 152 -6.23 9.25 13.83
N VAL A 153 -6.71 10.06 14.78
CA VAL A 153 -7.13 9.65 16.12
C VAL A 153 -8.57 10.11 16.36
N GLY A 154 -9.40 9.26 16.99
CA GLY A 154 -10.79 9.58 17.29
C GLY A 154 -11.59 10.04 16.07
N ASP A 155 -12.30 11.16 16.20
CA ASP A 155 -13.13 11.73 15.14
C ASP A 155 -12.35 12.10 13.86
N ASP A 156 -11.05 12.41 13.94
CA ASP A 156 -10.25 12.70 12.75
C ASP A 156 -10.08 11.45 11.88
N HIS A 157 -9.88 10.31 12.52
CA HIS A 157 -9.82 9.03 11.84
C HIS A 157 -11.14 8.73 11.12
N ASP A 158 -12.26 8.85 11.84
CA ASP A 158 -13.60 8.63 11.32
C ASP A 158 -13.93 9.56 10.16
N TRP A 159 -13.47 10.80 10.24
CA TRP A 159 -13.65 11.80 9.20
C TRP A 159 -12.89 11.45 7.91
N VAL A 160 -11.61 11.07 8.02
CA VAL A 160 -10.81 10.65 6.84
C VAL A 160 -11.38 9.38 6.22
N ARG A 161 -11.77 8.40 7.04
CA ARG A 161 -12.29 7.09 6.59
C ARG A 161 -13.76 7.11 6.19
N GLY A 162 -14.47 8.20 6.50
CA GLY A 162 -15.86 8.44 6.16
C GLY A 162 -16.85 7.52 6.87
N VAL A 163 -16.49 7.02 8.05
CA VAL A 163 -17.41 6.22 8.88
C VAL A 163 -17.27 6.58 10.36
N ARG A 164 -18.38 6.99 10.99
CA ARG A 164 -18.45 7.26 12.43
C ARG A 164 -18.26 5.97 13.25
N GLY A 165 -17.52 6.08 14.35
CA GLY A 165 -17.12 4.98 15.22
C GLY A 165 -16.07 4.05 14.58
N ASN A 166 -15.34 4.48 13.54
CA ASN A 166 -14.31 3.64 12.93
C ASN A 166 -13.07 3.53 13.83
N TRP A 167 -12.72 4.60 14.56
CA TRP A 167 -11.61 4.62 15.51
C TRP A 167 -11.76 3.55 16.59
N ASP A 168 -12.94 3.48 17.23
CA ASP A 168 -13.18 2.50 18.28
C ASP A 168 -13.09 1.07 17.76
N LYS A 169 -13.62 0.82 16.54
CA LYS A 169 -13.53 -0.48 15.87
C LYS A 169 -12.11 -0.83 15.45
N LEU A 170 -11.32 0.17 15.04
CA LEU A 170 -9.89 0.01 14.77
C LEU A 170 -9.17 -0.47 16.03
N LEU A 171 -9.42 0.18 17.17
CA LEU A 171 -8.84 -0.23 18.45
C LEU A 171 -9.27 -1.65 18.85
N GLU A 172 -10.57 -1.96 18.78
CA GLU A 172 -11.11 -3.31 19.04
C GLU A 172 -10.44 -4.36 18.14
N THR A 173 -10.28 -4.05 16.85
CA THR A 173 -9.64 -4.96 15.89
C THR A 173 -8.17 -5.17 16.22
N VAL A 174 -7.41 -4.11 16.52
CA VAL A 174 -5.98 -4.21 16.85
C VAL A 174 -5.78 -4.99 18.13
N GLU A 175 -6.57 -4.72 19.18
CA GLU A 175 -6.50 -5.46 20.44
C GLU A 175 -6.82 -6.95 20.25
N GLY A 176 -7.88 -7.27 19.51
CA GLY A 176 -8.24 -8.65 19.21
C GLY A 176 -7.18 -9.38 18.38
N LEU A 177 -6.57 -8.72 17.38
CA LEU A 177 -5.50 -9.31 16.57
C LEU A 177 -4.25 -9.58 17.40
N LYS A 178 -3.90 -8.68 18.33
CA LYS A 178 -2.80 -8.88 19.28
C LYS A 178 -3.09 -10.01 20.26
N ALA A 179 -4.34 -10.21 20.65
CA ALA A 179 -4.73 -11.36 21.46
C ALA A 179 -4.51 -12.68 20.69
N LEU A 180 -4.99 -12.77 19.44
CA LEU A 180 -4.77 -13.93 18.56
C LEU A 180 -3.29 -14.20 18.30
N GLN A 181 -2.46 -13.16 18.18
CA GLN A 181 -1.02 -13.30 17.94
C GLN A 181 -0.30 -14.14 19.01
N LYS A 182 -0.81 -14.17 20.25
CA LYS A 182 -0.24 -14.98 21.34
C LYS A 182 -0.30 -16.48 21.03
N ASP A 183 -1.38 -16.92 20.39
CA ASP A 183 -1.60 -18.32 20.01
C ASP A 183 -1.07 -18.62 18.59
N TRP A 184 -0.89 -17.57 17.78
CA TRP A 184 -0.46 -17.66 16.38
C TRP A 184 0.80 -16.82 16.10
N PRO A 185 2.02 -17.32 16.40
CA PRO A 185 3.27 -16.56 16.20
C PRO A 185 3.59 -16.18 14.75
N THR A 186 2.93 -16.79 13.77
CA THR A 186 3.03 -16.44 12.34
C THR A 186 2.12 -15.29 11.93
N LEU A 187 1.21 -14.86 12.82
CA LEU A 187 0.45 -13.63 12.66
C LEU A 187 1.34 -12.43 12.99
N GLY A 188 1.47 -11.51 12.04
CA GLY A 188 2.00 -10.17 12.29
C GLY A 188 0.89 -9.13 12.30
N VAL A 189 0.92 -8.21 13.25
CA VAL A 189 -0.05 -7.11 13.35
C VAL A 189 0.68 -5.80 13.11
N GLY A 190 0.20 -5.01 12.17
CA GLY A 190 0.73 -3.68 11.90
C GLY A 190 -0.37 -2.66 11.70
N VAL A 191 -0.02 -1.39 11.77
CA VAL A 191 -0.92 -0.29 11.37
C VAL A 191 -0.22 0.60 10.36
N GLY A 192 -0.99 1.32 9.55
CA GLY A 192 -0.39 2.28 8.65
C GLY A 192 -1.25 3.49 8.40
N THR A 193 -0.56 4.58 8.11
CA THR A 193 -1.15 5.91 7.90
C THR A 193 -0.81 6.38 6.49
N VAL A 194 -1.84 6.83 5.77
CA VAL A 194 -1.69 7.55 4.52
C VAL A 194 -1.62 9.04 4.83
N ILE A 195 -0.43 9.63 4.70
CA ILE A 195 -0.15 11.04 4.95
C ILE A 195 -0.70 11.86 3.78
N SER A 196 -1.81 12.54 4.02
CA SER A 196 -2.55 13.32 3.02
C SER A 196 -2.69 14.78 3.45
N THR A 197 -3.16 15.64 2.53
CA THR A 197 -3.54 17.02 2.83
C THR A 197 -4.51 17.14 4.01
N MET A 198 -5.32 16.09 4.22
CA MET A 198 -6.33 15.94 5.26
C MET A 198 -5.76 15.72 6.67
N ASN A 199 -4.72 14.91 6.85
CA ASN A 199 -4.25 14.50 8.18
C ASN A 199 -2.82 14.94 8.53
N ILE A 200 -2.06 15.48 7.56
CA ILE A 200 -0.65 15.82 7.73
C ILE A 200 -0.39 16.78 8.91
N HIS A 201 -1.34 17.66 9.23
CA HIS A 201 -1.23 18.61 10.34
C HIS A 201 -1.30 17.94 11.73
N LYS A 202 -1.90 16.75 11.82
CA LYS A 202 -2.00 15.91 13.03
C LYS A 202 -1.13 14.65 12.96
N LEU A 203 -0.21 14.58 12.02
CA LEU A 203 0.67 13.43 11.86
C LEU A 203 1.46 13.08 13.14
N PRO A 204 2.04 14.05 13.90
CA PRO A 204 2.75 13.73 15.14
C PRO A 204 1.86 13.04 16.18
N GLU A 205 0.60 13.43 16.29
CA GLU A 205 -0.38 12.80 17.18
C GLU A 205 -0.71 11.38 16.72
N THR A 206 -0.97 11.21 15.42
CA THR A 206 -1.26 9.89 14.82
C THR A 206 -0.10 8.92 15.04
N ILE A 207 1.14 9.38 14.86
CA ILE A 207 2.35 8.58 15.12
C ILE A 207 2.41 8.14 16.59
N ARG A 208 2.21 9.06 17.55
CA ARG A 208 2.23 8.72 18.98
C ARG A 208 1.17 7.69 19.33
N ALA A 209 -0.04 7.86 18.80
CA ALA A 209 -1.11 6.90 19.00
C ALA A 209 -0.76 5.53 18.40
N ALA A 210 -0.20 5.48 17.19
CA ALA A 210 0.24 4.23 16.57
C ALA A 210 1.36 3.52 17.35
N GLU A 211 2.29 4.28 17.93
CA GLU A 211 3.34 3.74 18.81
C GLU A 211 2.75 3.16 20.10
N ALA A 212 1.77 3.83 20.70
CA ALA A 212 1.08 3.37 21.91
C ALA A 212 0.32 2.05 21.69
N LEU A 213 -0.10 1.74 20.45
CA LEU A 213 -0.73 0.46 20.13
C LEU A 213 0.22 -0.74 20.29
N ASN A 214 1.54 -0.52 20.31
CA ASN A 214 2.55 -1.58 20.46
C ASN A 214 2.30 -2.75 19.48
N VAL A 215 2.17 -2.42 18.20
CA VAL A 215 2.06 -3.37 17.08
C VAL A 215 3.45 -3.68 16.50
N ASP A 216 3.61 -4.77 15.76
CA ASP A 216 4.91 -5.19 15.21
C ASP A 216 5.48 -4.16 14.23
N THR A 217 4.60 -3.53 13.45
CA THR A 217 5.01 -2.59 12.41
C THR A 217 4.07 -1.39 12.33
N TYR A 218 4.66 -0.20 12.29
CA TYR A 218 3.97 1.01 11.90
C TYR A 218 4.60 1.57 10.62
N ILE A 219 3.77 1.83 9.61
CA ILE A 219 4.21 2.31 8.30
C ILE A 219 3.38 3.52 7.89
N SER A 220 4.04 4.67 7.76
CA SER A 220 3.44 5.84 7.11
C SER A 220 3.88 5.92 5.65
N GLU A 221 2.96 6.24 4.77
CA GLU A 221 3.18 6.41 3.32
C GLU A 221 2.52 7.73 2.90
N VAL A 222 3.08 8.44 1.92
CA VAL A 222 2.41 9.64 1.41
C VAL A 222 1.18 9.23 0.60
N ALA A 223 0.12 10.03 0.68
CA ALA A 223 -1.03 9.86 -0.20
C ALA A 223 -0.59 10.02 -1.65
N GLU A 224 -1.01 9.08 -2.49
CA GLU A 224 -0.75 9.08 -3.91
C GLU A 224 -2.06 9.12 -4.66
N GLU A 225 -2.04 9.85 -5.76
CA GLU A 225 -3.06 9.80 -6.79
C GLU A 225 -2.91 8.50 -7.58
N ARG A 226 -3.85 7.59 -7.38
CA ARG A 226 -3.88 6.24 -7.93
C ARG A 226 -5.15 6.04 -8.73
N LEU A 227 -4.99 5.58 -9.97
CA LEU A 227 -6.13 5.21 -10.81
C LEU A 227 -6.91 4.04 -10.21
N GLU A 228 -6.23 3.09 -9.55
CA GLU A 228 -6.87 1.95 -8.87
C GLU A 228 -7.87 2.40 -7.79
N MET A 229 -7.54 3.46 -7.05
CA MET A 229 -8.39 4.03 -6.00
C MET A 229 -9.41 5.04 -6.53
N ARG A 230 -9.42 5.31 -7.85
CA ARG A 230 -10.22 6.35 -8.51
C ARG A 230 -10.06 7.74 -7.89
N ASN A 231 -8.87 8.05 -7.36
CA ASN A 231 -8.60 9.30 -6.64
C ASN A 231 -7.59 10.22 -7.36
N ALA A 232 -7.30 9.96 -8.64
CA ALA A 232 -6.20 10.60 -9.37
C ALA A 232 -6.33 12.13 -9.55
N THR A 233 -7.50 12.72 -9.28
CA THR A 233 -7.78 14.16 -9.46
C THR A 233 -8.20 14.84 -8.15
N THR A 234 -7.92 14.22 -7.01
CA THR A 234 -8.45 14.65 -5.71
C THR A 234 -7.56 15.65 -4.97
N GLY A 235 -6.30 15.85 -5.38
CA GLY A 235 -5.39 16.76 -4.68
C GLY A 235 -5.04 16.30 -3.26
N ILE A 236 -5.10 14.99 -3.00
CA ILE A 236 -4.86 14.40 -1.66
C ILE A 236 -3.38 14.39 -1.27
N THR A 237 -2.48 14.52 -2.24
CA THR A 237 -1.02 14.50 -2.02
C THR A 237 -0.59 15.83 -1.35
N PRO A 238 0.07 15.82 -0.19
CA PRO A 238 0.55 17.04 0.45
C PRO A 238 1.71 17.67 -0.33
N ASP A 239 1.89 18.98 -0.21
CA ASP A 239 3.06 19.66 -0.79
C ASP A 239 4.36 19.32 -0.05
N HIS A 240 5.48 19.59 -0.73
CA HIS A 240 6.83 19.31 -0.23
C HIS A 240 7.13 20.00 1.12
N ALA A 241 6.75 21.26 1.30
CA ALA A 241 7.09 22.03 2.49
C ALA A 241 6.37 21.49 3.73
N ARG A 242 5.06 21.23 3.61
CA ARG A 242 4.26 20.58 4.66
C ARG A 242 4.80 19.19 4.97
N TYR A 243 5.04 18.36 3.95
CA TYR A 243 5.53 16.99 4.14
C TYR A 243 6.87 16.94 4.86
N ARG A 244 7.85 17.73 4.40
CA ARG A 244 9.19 17.77 4.99
C ARG A 244 9.18 18.21 6.45
N THR A 245 8.26 19.10 6.80
CA THR A 245 8.08 19.57 8.18
C THR A 245 7.44 18.47 9.04
N ALA A 246 6.36 17.85 8.55
CA ALA A 246 5.61 16.83 9.28
C ALA A 246 6.39 15.52 9.50
N ILE A 247 7.23 15.12 8.53
CA ILE A 247 7.97 13.85 8.60
C ILE A 247 9.27 13.95 9.40
N ARG A 248 9.82 15.17 9.60
CA ARG A 248 11.12 15.38 10.27
C ARG A 248 11.21 14.75 11.67
N PRO A 249 10.20 14.87 12.56
CA PRO A 249 10.23 14.18 13.86
C PRO A 249 10.32 12.66 13.70
N PHE A 250 9.59 12.10 12.73
CA PHE A 250 9.59 10.66 12.46
C PHE A 250 10.91 10.16 11.87
N GLN A 251 11.55 10.96 11.01
CA GLN A 251 12.88 10.65 10.50
C GLN A 251 13.92 10.64 11.62
N ARG A 252 13.81 11.58 12.58
CA ARG A 252 14.67 11.59 13.78
C ARG A 252 14.45 10.35 14.64
N SER A 253 13.20 10.00 14.94
CA SER A 253 12.89 8.80 15.74
C SER A 253 13.34 7.51 15.06
N THR A 254 13.12 7.39 13.74
CA THR A 254 13.60 6.25 12.94
C THR A 254 15.13 6.15 13.01
N ARG A 255 15.84 7.29 12.92
CA ARG A 255 17.31 7.32 13.02
C ARG A 255 17.80 6.92 14.40
N GLN A 256 17.14 7.37 15.46
CA GLN A 256 17.47 7.01 16.83
C GLN A 256 17.23 5.52 17.09
N ARG A 257 16.11 4.95 16.60
CA ARG A 257 15.85 3.50 16.69
C ARG A 257 16.94 2.68 15.99
N MET A 258 17.43 3.12 14.84
CA MET A 258 18.54 2.44 14.16
C MET A 258 19.83 2.37 14.97
N GLU A 259 20.03 3.24 15.98
CA GLU A 259 21.23 3.25 16.82
C GLU A 259 21.35 1.96 17.66
N SER A 260 20.24 1.27 17.97
CA SER A 260 20.22 0.02 18.75
C SER A 260 19.96 -1.24 17.91
N LEU A 261 19.39 -1.11 16.71
CA LEU A 261 19.00 -2.25 15.86
C LEU A 261 20.17 -2.93 15.12
N ALA A 262 19.98 -4.20 14.75
CA ALA A 262 20.94 -4.97 13.96
C ALA A 262 20.24 -5.82 12.87
N GLY A 263 21.03 -6.38 11.95
CA GLY A 263 20.55 -7.32 10.94
C GLY A 263 19.44 -6.78 10.03
N LEU A 264 18.39 -7.58 9.82
CA LEU A 264 17.28 -7.25 8.92
C LEU A 264 16.42 -6.08 9.45
N GLU A 265 16.29 -5.94 10.76
CA GLU A 265 15.56 -4.82 11.37
C GLU A 265 16.26 -3.49 11.09
N LEU A 266 17.59 -3.46 11.21
CA LEU A 266 18.37 -2.28 10.83
C LEU A 266 18.23 -1.96 9.34
N LEU A 267 18.30 -2.96 8.46
CA LEU A 267 18.14 -2.77 7.01
C LEU A 267 16.74 -2.22 6.67
N THR A 268 15.68 -2.80 7.23
CA THR A 268 14.30 -2.36 6.98
C THR A 268 14.05 -0.94 7.48
N GLN A 269 14.57 -0.57 8.65
CA GLN A 269 14.50 0.81 9.14
C GLN A 269 15.36 1.78 8.32
N GLY A 270 16.53 1.35 7.84
CA GLY A 270 17.37 2.15 6.94
C GLY A 270 16.68 2.44 5.61
N MET A 271 16.08 1.42 4.97
CA MET A 271 15.28 1.59 3.77
C MET A 271 14.06 2.49 4.00
N ARG A 272 13.40 2.38 5.16
CA ARG A 272 12.28 3.24 5.54
C ARG A 272 12.71 4.70 5.70
N HIS A 273 13.84 4.95 6.33
CA HIS A 273 14.39 6.31 6.43
C HIS A 273 14.68 6.91 5.05
N TYR A 274 15.34 6.14 4.18
CA TYR A 274 15.60 6.52 2.79
C TYR A 274 14.30 6.78 2.02
N TYR A 275 13.27 5.95 2.19
CA TYR A 275 11.98 6.13 1.56
C TYR A 275 11.36 7.50 1.87
N TYR A 276 11.47 7.98 3.11
CA TYR A 276 10.98 9.31 3.47
C TYR A 276 11.77 10.43 2.81
N ASP A 277 13.10 10.32 2.76
CA ASP A 277 13.95 11.28 2.06
C ASP A 277 13.70 11.27 0.54
N MET A 278 13.51 10.09 -0.05
CA MET A 278 13.14 9.92 -1.44
C MET A 278 11.78 10.57 -1.74
N THR A 279 10.80 10.39 -0.85
CA THR A 279 9.47 10.97 -0.99
C THR A 279 9.50 12.50 -0.92
N ALA A 280 10.27 13.07 0.02
CA ALA A 280 10.45 14.51 0.09
C ALA A 280 11.11 15.07 -1.19
N ARG A 281 12.16 14.41 -1.71
CA ARG A 281 12.78 14.75 -3.01
C ARG A 281 11.77 14.66 -4.16
N TRP A 282 10.98 13.60 -4.22
CA TRP A 282 9.95 13.42 -5.24
C TRP A 282 8.90 14.55 -5.20
N LEU A 283 8.41 14.93 -4.02
CA LEU A 283 7.44 16.03 -3.88
C LEU A 283 7.99 17.36 -4.39
N GLN A 284 9.31 17.56 -4.30
CA GLN A 284 9.97 18.76 -4.81
C GLN A 284 10.27 18.70 -6.32
N GLU A 285 10.76 17.54 -6.79
CA GLU A 285 11.34 17.41 -8.13
C GLU A 285 10.37 16.85 -9.17
N ARG A 286 9.28 16.19 -8.74
CA ARG A 286 8.23 15.60 -9.61
C ARG A 286 8.80 14.78 -10.77
N ARG A 287 9.75 13.91 -10.42
CA ARG A 287 10.41 12.96 -11.33
C ARG A 287 10.75 11.67 -10.60
N GLN A 288 11.09 10.62 -11.34
CA GLN A 288 11.66 9.41 -10.75
C GLN A 288 12.98 9.73 -10.04
N ILE A 289 13.03 9.54 -8.72
CA ILE A 289 14.25 9.75 -7.90
C ILE A 289 15.22 8.58 -8.04
N ILE A 290 14.68 7.38 -8.21
CA ILE A 290 15.41 6.14 -8.51
C ILE A 290 14.70 5.38 -9.65
N PRO A 291 15.41 4.52 -10.39
CA PRO A 291 14.81 3.71 -11.46
C PRO A 291 13.60 2.90 -10.96
N CYS A 292 12.52 2.90 -11.74
CA CYS A 292 11.31 2.15 -11.43
C CYS A 292 11.28 0.78 -12.13
N TYR A 293 11.10 -0.29 -11.36
CA TYR A 293 10.99 -1.66 -11.86
C TYR A 293 9.54 -2.20 -11.86
N ALA A 294 8.55 -1.31 -11.90
CA ALA A 294 7.14 -1.69 -12.00
C ALA A 294 6.89 -2.46 -13.32
N GLY A 295 6.12 -3.54 -13.25
CA GLY A 295 5.96 -4.49 -14.35
C GLY A 295 7.20 -5.35 -14.64
N ILE A 296 8.25 -5.29 -13.83
CA ILE A 296 9.44 -6.17 -13.93
C ILE A 296 9.64 -6.97 -12.64
N SER A 297 9.77 -6.28 -11.50
CA SER A 297 9.90 -6.93 -10.19
C SER A 297 8.55 -7.06 -9.48
N ASN A 298 7.59 -6.21 -9.81
CA ASN A 298 6.29 -6.14 -9.13
C ASN A 298 5.17 -6.19 -10.16
N VAL A 299 4.03 -6.72 -9.73
CA VAL A 299 2.79 -6.71 -10.52
C VAL A 299 1.59 -6.45 -9.62
N HIS A 300 0.57 -5.80 -10.17
CA HIS A 300 -0.74 -5.64 -9.54
C HIS A 300 -1.79 -6.26 -10.47
N ILE A 301 -2.67 -7.11 -9.95
CA ILE A 301 -3.76 -7.72 -10.71
C ILE A 301 -5.09 -7.20 -10.16
N SER A 302 -5.97 -6.74 -11.05
CA SER A 302 -7.30 -6.23 -10.70
C SER A 302 -8.25 -7.36 -10.34
N ALA A 303 -9.39 -7.03 -9.70
CA ALA A 303 -10.43 -8.01 -9.40
C ALA A 303 -10.99 -8.69 -10.65
N TYR A 304 -10.78 -8.11 -11.83
CA TYR A 304 -11.31 -8.54 -13.12
C TYR A 304 -10.27 -9.26 -14.00
N GLY A 305 -9.04 -9.46 -13.51
CA GLY A 305 -7.96 -10.12 -14.23
C GLY A 305 -7.06 -9.21 -15.06
N GLU A 306 -7.23 -7.89 -15.00
CA GLU A 306 -6.31 -6.96 -15.66
C GLU A 306 -4.96 -6.98 -14.92
N VAL A 307 -3.88 -7.05 -15.68
CA VAL A 307 -2.52 -7.04 -15.15
C VAL A 307 -1.96 -5.65 -15.31
N TRP A 308 -1.61 -5.00 -14.21
CA TRP A 308 -1.04 -3.66 -14.18
C TRP A 308 0.43 -3.70 -13.70
N PRO A 309 1.28 -2.77 -14.18
CA PRO A 309 2.63 -2.65 -13.66
C PRO A 309 2.64 -2.20 -12.18
N CYS A 310 1.65 -1.40 -11.78
CA CYS A 310 1.44 -0.91 -10.42
C CYS A 310 0.05 -0.26 -10.27
N ALA A 311 -0.36 0.05 -9.03
CA ALA A 311 -1.66 0.67 -8.71
C ALA A 311 -1.84 2.11 -9.23
N VAL A 312 -0.72 2.85 -9.43
CA VAL A 312 -0.76 4.22 -9.95
C VAL A 312 -1.21 4.24 -11.41
N LEU A 313 -0.75 3.26 -12.19
CA LEU A 313 -1.00 3.14 -13.63
C LEU A 313 -2.10 2.11 -13.97
N ALA A 314 -2.97 1.83 -13.00
CA ALA A 314 -4.11 0.93 -13.20
C ALA A 314 -5.01 1.44 -14.33
N ASP A 315 -5.65 0.51 -15.04
CA ASP A 315 -6.48 0.73 -16.24
C ASP A 315 -5.72 1.33 -17.43
N SER A 316 -5.21 2.56 -17.32
CA SER A 316 -4.62 3.33 -18.43
C SER A 316 -3.37 2.68 -19.05
N ASN A 317 -2.64 1.90 -18.27
CA ASN A 317 -1.44 1.20 -18.73
C ASN A 317 -1.46 -0.26 -18.30
N ALA A 318 -2.62 -0.91 -18.45
CA ALA A 318 -2.70 -2.35 -18.33
C ALA A 318 -1.72 -3.04 -19.31
N LEU A 319 -1.02 -4.04 -18.81
CA LEU A 319 -0.17 -4.93 -19.59
C LEU A 319 -1.02 -5.88 -20.47
N GLY A 320 -2.28 -6.09 -20.08
CA GLY A 320 -3.28 -6.93 -20.73
C GLY A 320 -4.26 -7.50 -19.69
N ASN A 321 -5.21 -8.35 -20.12
CA ASN A 321 -6.11 -9.07 -19.23
C ASN A 321 -5.90 -10.58 -19.38
N VAL A 322 -5.76 -11.29 -18.26
CA VAL A 322 -5.52 -12.74 -18.28
C VAL A 322 -6.72 -13.54 -18.82
N LYS A 323 -7.93 -12.97 -18.79
CA LYS A 323 -9.13 -13.58 -19.37
C LYS A 323 -9.01 -13.79 -20.88
N ASP A 324 -8.27 -12.92 -21.57
CA ASP A 324 -8.05 -13.01 -23.02
C ASP A 324 -7.05 -14.11 -23.41
N HIS A 325 -6.44 -14.76 -22.41
CA HIS A 325 -5.36 -15.72 -22.59
C HIS A 325 -5.56 -17.02 -21.79
N ASP A 326 -6.80 -17.37 -21.44
CA ASP A 326 -7.15 -18.54 -20.59
C ASP A 326 -6.33 -18.56 -19.29
N TYR A 327 -6.24 -17.39 -18.64
CA TYR A 327 -5.55 -17.18 -17.37
C TYR A 327 -4.03 -17.42 -17.42
N ASP A 328 -3.44 -17.49 -18.61
CA ASP A 328 -1.99 -17.54 -18.82
C ASP A 328 -1.36 -16.15 -18.58
N PHE A 329 -0.86 -15.96 -17.36
CA PHE A 329 -0.17 -14.76 -16.92
C PHE A 329 1.03 -14.42 -17.81
N TRP A 330 1.76 -15.42 -18.33
CA TRP A 330 3.01 -15.17 -19.05
C TRP A 330 2.78 -14.60 -20.44
N LYS A 331 1.66 -14.92 -21.08
CA LYS A 331 1.26 -14.28 -22.35
C LYS A 331 1.03 -12.79 -22.19
N VAL A 332 0.40 -12.39 -21.08
CA VAL A 332 0.23 -10.96 -20.73
C VAL A 332 1.56 -10.34 -20.34
N TRP A 333 2.31 -10.99 -19.44
CA TRP A 333 3.56 -10.48 -18.88
C TRP A 333 4.65 -10.29 -19.94
N HIS A 334 4.72 -11.15 -20.96
CA HIS A 334 5.68 -11.06 -22.07
C HIS A 334 5.07 -10.46 -23.35
N GLY A 335 3.86 -9.93 -23.28
CA GLY A 335 3.18 -9.30 -24.42
C GLY A 335 3.83 -7.99 -24.88
N GLU A 336 3.43 -7.54 -26.06
CA GLU A 336 3.89 -6.28 -26.67
C GLU A 336 3.49 -5.06 -25.84
N ALA A 337 2.21 -4.96 -25.45
CA ALA A 337 1.71 -3.90 -24.57
C ALA A 337 2.53 -3.81 -23.26
N ALA A 338 2.88 -4.96 -22.68
CA ALA A 338 3.70 -5.00 -21.48
C ALA A 338 5.12 -4.47 -21.70
N THR A 339 5.69 -4.67 -22.90
CA THR A 339 6.99 -4.12 -23.28
C THR A 339 6.93 -2.60 -23.43
N ASP A 340 5.89 -2.08 -24.09
CA ASP A 340 5.70 -0.64 -24.29
C ASP A 340 5.51 0.11 -22.97
N VAL A 341 4.70 -0.45 -22.07
CA VAL A 341 4.48 0.12 -20.72
C VAL A 341 5.79 0.17 -19.94
N ARG A 342 6.61 -0.89 -19.95
CA ARG A 342 7.93 -0.90 -19.29
C ARG A 342 8.89 0.13 -19.87
N GLN A 343 8.91 0.28 -21.20
CA GLN A 343 9.74 1.30 -21.85
C GLN A 343 9.27 2.72 -21.48
N SER A 344 7.96 2.94 -21.41
CA SER A 344 7.36 4.19 -20.97
C SER A 344 7.79 4.54 -19.54
N ILE A 345 7.66 3.59 -18.60
CA ILE A 345 8.10 3.74 -17.21
C ILE A 345 9.60 4.04 -17.15
N LYS A 346 10.43 3.29 -17.88
CA LYS A 346 11.90 3.47 -17.92
C LYS A 346 12.33 4.85 -18.43
N ARG A 347 11.55 5.44 -19.36
CA ARG A 347 11.80 6.80 -19.88
C ARG A 347 11.29 7.91 -18.95
N GLY A 348 10.67 7.57 -17.82
CA GLY A 348 10.18 8.56 -16.86
C GLY A 348 8.83 9.17 -17.23
N ALA A 349 8.00 8.49 -18.04
CA ALA A 349 6.67 8.99 -18.40
C ALA A 349 5.68 9.05 -17.21
N CYS A 350 6.05 8.44 -16.09
CA CYS A 350 5.36 8.55 -14.80
C CYS A 350 6.36 8.74 -13.67
N ASP A 351 5.92 9.33 -12.56
CA ASP A 351 6.67 9.47 -11.33
C ASP A 351 5.76 9.27 -10.12
N CYS A 352 6.22 8.54 -9.11
CA CYS A 352 5.53 8.36 -7.85
C CYS A 352 6.50 7.82 -6.79
N PRO A 353 6.17 7.95 -5.50
CA PRO A 353 6.88 7.31 -4.41
C PRO A 353 6.12 6.04 -3.95
N LEU A 354 5.42 5.33 -4.85
CA LEU A 354 4.56 4.20 -4.48
C LEU A 354 5.31 3.21 -3.58
N ALA A 355 4.94 3.13 -2.31
CA ALA A 355 5.74 2.45 -1.29
C ALA A 355 5.98 0.97 -1.61
N ASN A 356 4.94 0.25 -2.03
CA ASN A 356 4.99 -1.15 -2.46
C ASN A 356 6.07 -1.38 -3.54
N GLN A 357 6.18 -0.44 -4.48
CA GLN A 357 7.18 -0.48 -5.54
C GLN A 357 8.55 0.04 -5.07
N ALA A 358 8.57 1.08 -4.23
CA ALA A 358 9.75 1.81 -3.83
C ALA A 358 10.75 0.92 -3.09
N TYR A 359 10.30 0.06 -2.17
CA TYR A 359 11.19 -0.82 -1.43
C TYR A 359 11.94 -1.82 -2.34
N ALA A 360 11.26 -2.36 -3.35
CA ALA A 360 11.92 -3.20 -4.36
C ALA A 360 12.90 -2.39 -5.23
N ASN A 361 12.54 -1.16 -5.62
CA ASN A 361 13.42 -0.27 -6.38
C ASN A 361 14.66 0.13 -5.58
N ILE A 362 14.54 0.36 -4.26
CA ILE A 362 15.67 0.67 -3.37
C ILE A 362 16.68 -0.49 -3.42
N LEU A 363 16.21 -1.74 -3.27
CA LEU A 363 17.07 -2.93 -3.37
C LEU A 363 17.74 -3.10 -4.74
N LEU A 364 17.13 -2.57 -5.79
CA LEU A 364 17.65 -2.64 -7.16
C LEU A 364 18.54 -1.45 -7.54
N SER A 365 18.58 -0.38 -6.72
CA SER A 365 19.34 0.83 -6.98
C SER A 365 20.64 0.85 -6.16
N PRO A 366 21.82 0.68 -6.78
CA PRO A 366 23.10 0.76 -6.05
C PRO A 366 23.27 2.10 -5.33
N LYS A 367 22.84 3.20 -5.95
CA LYS A 367 22.89 4.54 -5.35
C LYS A 367 22.03 4.61 -4.08
N ALA A 368 20.80 4.09 -4.13
CA ALA A 368 19.92 4.07 -2.96
C ALA A 368 20.48 3.19 -1.84
N LEU A 369 21.01 2.01 -2.19
CA LEU A 369 21.63 1.11 -1.22
C LEU A 369 22.86 1.74 -0.55
N THR A 370 23.68 2.50 -1.27
CA THR A 370 24.79 3.24 -0.68
C THR A 370 24.29 4.29 0.31
N GLU A 371 23.28 5.09 -0.06
CA GLU A 371 22.66 6.07 0.86
C GLU A 371 22.10 5.36 2.12
N VAL A 372 21.35 4.26 1.97
CA VAL A 372 20.85 3.43 3.07
C VAL A 372 21.99 2.94 3.97
N ALA A 373 23.06 2.39 3.39
CA ALA A 373 24.22 1.91 4.14
C ALA A 373 24.91 3.06 4.91
N THR A 374 25.01 4.26 4.31
CA THR A 374 25.53 5.45 5.00
C THR A 374 24.65 5.85 6.18
N HIS A 375 23.32 5.83 6.05
CA HIS A 375 22.42 6.11 7.16
C HIS A 375 22.59 5.09 8.30
N MET A 376 22.68 3.80 7.97
CA MET A 376 22.89 2.72 8.94
C MET A 376 24.24 2.86 9.66
N ALA A 377 25.33 3.08 8.91
CA ALA A 377 26.67 3.26 9.47
C ALA A 377 26.74 4.48 10.39
N THR A 378 26.14 5.60 9.96
CA THR A 378 26.08 6.82 10.78
C THR A 378 25.29 6.60 12.07
N ALA A 379 24.15 5.91 12.01
CA ALA A 379 23.37 5.58 13.21
C ALA A 379 24.14 4.66 14.16
N ARG A 380 24.82 3.64 13.63
CA ARG A 380 25.64 2.72 14.44
C ARG A 380 26.81 3.42 15.11
N LEU A 381 27.49 4.32 14.41
CA LEU A 381 28.55 5.14 14.98
C LEU A 381 28.02 6.06 16.10
N LYS A 382 26.88 6.74 15.87
CA LYS A 382 26.25 7.56 16.91
C LYS A 382 25.86 6.76 18.15
N GLY A 383 25.24 5.59 17.97
CA GLY A 383 24.92 4.69 19.07
C GLY A 383 26.16 4.25 19.85
N ALA A 384 27.25 3.91 19.15
CA ALA A 384 28.52 3.56 19.80
C ALA A 384 29.12 4.74 20.58
N LEU A 385 29.14 5.95 20.01
CA LEU A 385 29.64 7.15 20.68
C LEU A 385 28.80 7.54 21.91
N ARG A 386 27.46 7.36 21.87
CA ARG A 386 26.59 7.54 23.04
C ARG A 386 26.88 6.51 24.13
N ASN A 387 27.06 5.24 23.76
CA ASN A 387 27.42 4.18 24.71
C ASN A 387 28.78 4.43 25.38
N LEU A 388 29.69 5.13 24.69
CA LEU A 388 30.98 5.56 25.22
C LEU A 388 30.92 6.89 26.00
N GLY A 389 29.75 7.52 26.13
CA GLY A 389 29.58 8.81 26.81
C GLY A 389 30.20 10.01 26.08
N ILE A 390 30.56 9.85 24.80
CA ILE A 390 31.20 10.91 23.99
C ILE A 390 30.16 11.86 23.40
N LEU A 391 28.99 11.34 23.05
CA LEU A 391 27.84 12.14 22.67
C LEU A 391 26.86 12.17 23.82
N ASP A 392 26.43 13.37 24.20
CA ASP A 392 25.29 13.52 25.10
C ASP A 392 24.09 12.76 24.54
N THR A 393 23.33 12.13 25.44
CA THR A 393 21.95 11.76 25.11
C THR A 393 21.26 13.02 24.64
N ASP A 394 20.77 13.02 23.39
CA ASP A 394 19.93 14.11 22.88
C ASP A 394 18.90 14.37 24.00
N PRO A 395 18.74 15.62 24.50
CA PRO A 395 17.73 15.89 25.52
C PRO A 395 16.51 15.13 25.08
N GLN A 396 16.09 14.16 25.89
CA GLN A 396 15.02 13.25 25.49
C GLN A 396 13.96 14.13 24.85
N THR A 397 13.54 13.83 23.62
CA THR A 397 12.22 14.30 23.20
C THR A 397 11.35 13.95 24.39
N PRO A 398 10.88 14.95 25.17
CA PRO A 398 10.59 14.80 26.59
C PRO A 398 9.79 13.52 26.72
N GLU A 399 10.33 12.58 27.51
CA GLU A 399 9.78 11.26 27.80
C GLU A 399 8.29 11.29 27.54
N ALA A 400 7.91 10.84 26.32
CA ALA A 400 6.72 11.25 25.59
C ALA A 400 5.72 11.87 26.56
N GLU A 401 5.67 13.21 26.63
CA GLU A 401 4.69 13.94 27.44
C GLU A 401 3.43 13.09 27.33
N ARG A 402 3.10 12.34 28.40
CA ARG A 402 2.03 11.34 28.34
C ARG A 402 0.82 12.22 28.22
N ALA A 403 0.52 12.61 27.00
CA ALA A 403 -0.67 13.31 26.65
C ALA A 403 -1.72 12.29 27.02
N THR A 404 -2.32 12.52 28.18
CA THR A 404 -3.70 12.13 28.41
C THR A 404 -4.41 12.38 27.09
N PRO A 405 -5.13 11.39 26.53
CA PRO A 405 -5.79 11.55 25.25
C PRO A 405 -6.47 12.91 25.28
N ALA A 406 -6.07 13.80 24.37
CA ALA A 406 -6.69 15.10 24.32
C ALA A 406 -8.20 14.79 24.18
N PRO A 407 -9.07 15.35 25.04
CA PRO A 407 -10.49 15.19 24.84
C PRO A 407 -10.76 15.58 23.39
N ALA A 408 -11.58 14.79 22.68
CA ALA A 408 -11.94 15.05 21.29
C ALA A 408 -12.45 16.48 21.18
N THR A 409 -11.56 17.41 20.81
CA THR A 409 -11.81 18.83 20.80
C THR A 409 -11.55 19.28 19.39
N ARG A 410 -12.55 19.01 18.56
CA ARG A 410 -12.72 19.72 17.31
C ARG A 410 -13.20 21.13 17.64
N THR A 411 -12.26 22.02 18.00
CA THR A 411 -12.55 23.44 18.24
C THR A 411 -12.52 24.28 16.96
N GLU A 412 -11.96 23.75 15.88
CA GLU A 412 -11.93 24.42 14.58
C GLU A 412 -12.81 23.69 13.56
N LEU A 413 -13.67 24.45 12.87
CA LEU A 413 -14.38 24.01 11.69
C LEU A 413 -13.37 23.79 10.55
N HIS A 414 -13.26 22.56 10.07
CA HIS A 414 -12.49 22.21 8.89
C HIS A 414 -13.22 22.78 7.66
N PRO A 415 -12.52 23.32 6.64
CA PRO A 415 -13.14 23.90 5.43
C PRO A 415 -14.04 22.96 4.59
N PHE A 416 -14.25 21.70 5.02
CA PHE A 416 -15.05 20.68 4.31
C PHE A 416 -16.09 19.99 5.21
N ASP A 417 -16.50 20.65 6.29
CA ASP A 417 -17.38 20.12 7.35
C ASP A 417 -18.88 20.07 7.01
N THR A 418 -19.29 20.45 5.80
CA THR A 418 -20.71 20.68 5.45
C THR A 418 -21.48 19.46 4.93
N SER A 419 -20.92 18.25 4.93
CA SER A 419 -21.66 17.09 4.40
C SER A 419 -21.36 15.79 5.15
N TYR A 420 -22.27 15.39 6.03
CA TYR A 420 -22.32 14.02 6.52
C TYR A 420 -23.79 13.58 6.59
N PRO A 421 -24.24 12.58 5.79
CA PRO A 421 -25.44 11.84 6.12
C PRO A 421 -25.12 10.79 7.20
N ASP A 422 -26.00 10.68 8.20
CA ASP A 422 -25.90 9.72 9.30
C ASP A 422 -26.02 8.27 8.77
N VAL A 423 -24.99 7.45 9.01
CA VAL A 423 -24.82 6.11 8.41
C VAL A 423 -25.27 4.99 9.36
N THR A 424 -25.78 5.31 10.55
CA THR A 424 -26.17 4.32 11.57
C THR A 424 -27.37 3.44 11.17
N THR A 425 -28.03 3.70 10.04
CA THR A 425 -29.24 2.98 9.59
C THR A 425 -29.03 1.90 8.51
N LEU A 426 -27.81 1.69 8.00
CA LEU A 426 -27.57 0.85 6.79
C LEU A 426 -27.36 -0.66 7.02
N VAL A 427 -27.60 -1.19 8.23
CA VAL A 427 -27.34 -2.61 8.55
C VAL A 427 -28.53 -3.53 8.29
N ARG A 428 -29.72 -3.02 7.94
CA ARG A 428 -30.88 -3.86 7.65
C ARG A 428 -31.67 -3.29 6.47
N HIS A 429 -31.84 -4.15 5.45
CA HIS A 429 -32.65 -3.98 4.22
C HIS A 429 -31.91 -3.59 2.94
N ASP A 430 -32.41 -4.23 1.87
CA ASP A 430 -31.89 -4.31 0.52
C ASP A 430 -31.57 -2.94 -0.08
N VAL A 431 -30.38 -2.85 -0.71
CA VAL A 431 -29.95 -1.66 -1.44
C VAL A 431 -30.79 -1.55 -2.72
N THR A 432 -31.92 -0.87 -2.57
CA THR A 432 -32.73 -0.32 -3.66
C THR A 432 -33.03 1.14 -3.31
N THR A 433 -32.70 2.01 -4.26
CA THR A 433 -33.07 3.43 -4.37
C THR A 433 -32.52 4.42 -3.33
N LEU A 434 -31.51 5.19 -3.77
CA LEU A 434 -31.44 6.63 -3.51
C LEU A 434 -31.03 7.31 -4.83
N HIS A 435 -32.01 7.84 -5.54
CA HIS A 435 -31.82 8.81 -6.61
C HIS A 435 -31.52 10.19 -6.00
N GLY A 436 -30.52 10.90 -6.55
CA GLY A 436 -30.20 12.31 -6.28
C GLY A 436 -29.37 12.53 -5.02
N SER A 437 -28.19 13.14 -5.00
CA SER A 437 -27.58 14.15 -5.88
C SER A 437 -26.05 13.99 -5.79
N ALA A 438 -25.30 14.43 -6.80
CA ALA A 438 -23.84 14.53 -6.69
C ALA A 438 -23.47 15.47 -5.52
N LEU A 439 -22.66 15.00 -4.58
CA LEU A 439 -22.00 15.89 -3.62
C LEU A 439 -21.02 16.76 -4.41
N PRO A 440 -21.11 18.10 -4.34
CA PRO A 440 -20.19 18.96 -5.08
C PRO A 440 -18.77 18.71 -4.58
N GLY A 441 -17.89 18.33 -5.51
CA GLY A 441 -16.45 18.40 -5.29
C GLY A 441 -16.00 19.86 -5.14
N PRO A 442 -14.80 20.11 -4.60
CA PRO A 442 -14.29 21.46 -4.43
C PRO A 442 -14.16 22.20 -5.76
N PRO A 443 -14.30 23.54 -5.78
CA PRO A 443 -14.00 24.35 -6.96
C PRO A 443 -12.54 24.10 -7.38
N GLN A 444 -12.38 23.70 -8.64
CA GLN A 444 -11.09 23.47 -9.28
C GLN A 444 -10.31 24.80 -9.37
N PRO A 445 -8.99 24.82 -9.19
CA PRO A 445 -8.19 26.00 -9.51
C PRO A 445 -8.29 26.31 -11.02
N ASP A 446 -8.34 27.60 -11.38
CA ASP A 446 -8.54 28.13 -12.74
C ASP A 446 -7.41 27.79 -13.75
N SER A 447 -6.49 26.90 -13.40
CA SER A 447 -5.40 26.45 -14.27
C SER A 447 -5.35 24.93 -14.31
N PRO A 448 -5.61 24.29 -15.46
CA PRO A 448 -5.45 22.84 -15.60
C PRO A 448 -3.97 22.47 -15.41
N VAL A 449 -3.68 21.72 -14.36
CA VAL A 449 -2.42 20.97 -14.26
C VAL A 449 -2.52 19.82 -15.25
N GLY A 450 -2.04 20.06 -16.47
CA GLY A 450 -1.74 19.04 -17.49
C GLY A 450 -2.88 18.07 -17.83
N ILE A 451 -3.64 18.38 -18.88
CA ILE A 451 -4.50 17.39 -19.52
C ILE A 451 -3.61 16.26 -20.05
N LEU A 452 -3.61 15.10 -19.38
CA LEU A 452 -3.15 13.85 -19.98
C LEU A 452 -4.17 13.46 -21.06
N HIS A 453 -3.92 13.89 -22.29
CA HIS A 453 -4.66 13.39 -23.44
C HIS A 453 -4.32 11.91 -23.66
N ALA A 454 -5.19 11.02 -23.18
CA ALA A 454 -5.25 9.66 -23.69
C ALA A 454 -5.89 9.70 -25.09
N PRO A 455 -5.25 9.18 -26.16
CA PRO A 455 -5.97 8.96 -27.41
C PRO A 455 -6.93 7.80 -27.20
N THR A 456 -8.22 8.12 -27.04
CA THR A 456 -9.31 7.14 -27.05
C THR A 456 -9.74 6.93 -28.51
N GLY A 457 -9.25 5.87 -29.14
CA GLY A 457 -9.79 5.44 -30.44
C GLY A 457 -9.02 4.29 -31.10
N PRO A 458 -9.68 3.41 -31.88
CA PRO A 458 -9.08 2.16 -32.37
C PRO A 458 -8.05 2.30 -33.51
N ASN A 459 -7.59 3.50 -33.86
CA ASN A 459 -6.75 3.73 -35.04
C ASN A 459 -5.65 4.79 -34.83
N ALA A 460 -4.88 4.70 -33.75
CA ALA A 460 -3.69 5.55 -33.56
C ALA A 460 -2.42 4.84 -34.09
N GLY A 461 -2.38 4.59 -35.39
CA GLY A 461 -1.20 4.08 -36.09
C GLY A 461 -1.10 4.71 -37.47
N ARG A 462 0.07 5.28 -37.79
CA ARG A 462 0.43 6.14 -38.95
C ARG A 462 0.10 7.62 -38.69
N THR A 463 1.04 8.55 -38.74
CA THR A 463 1.69 9.07 -39.96
C THR A 463 2.61 10.23 -39.51
N ILE A 464 3.94 10.10 -39.61
CA ILE A 464 4.89 10.82 -40.49
C ILE A 464 5.80 11.88 -39.80
N LEU A 465 7.09 11.66 -40.06
CA LEU A 465 8.24 12.55 -39.95
C LEU A 465 8.01 13.93 -40.59
N SER A 466 8.42 15.01 -39.92
CA SER A 466 9.24 16.05 -40.59
C SER A 466 9.80 17.08 -39.61
N ARG A 467 11.14 17.19 -39.67
CA ARG A 467 12.05 18.29 -39.30
C ARG A 467 12.29 18.62 -37.84
#